data_AF-A0A1T1HNQ9-F1
#
_entry.id   AF-A0A1T1HNQ9-F1
#
_cell.length_a   1.000
_cell.length_b   1.000
_cell.length_c   1.000
_cell.angle_alpha   90.00
_cell.angle_beta   90.00
_cell.angle_gamma   90.00
#
_symmetry.space_group_name_H-M   'P 1'
#
loop_
_entity.id
_entity.type
_entity.pdbx_description
1 polymer ?
#
loop_
_entity_poly.entity_id
_entity_poly.type
_entity_poly.pdbx_seq_one_letter_code
_entity_poly.pdbx_strand_id
1 'polypeptide(L)'
;MKKNTLGLLFLSVLLAACGPNKLVSDLPSPSRQYHVEVRQCPQSGAITWSEKIQVSILESGLSADCQSAVNALAQFDTSVPESQLQLEWVSDTELRAWHPDFNPGYGPAAVTYKHDAPVKVIFSPKS
;
A
#
# COMPACT_ATOMS: atom_id res chain seq x y z
N MET A 1 -21.22 -41.98 37.37
CA MET A 1 -20.99 -42.71 36.12
C MET A 1 -20.43 -41.75 35.07
N LYS A 2 -19.71 -42.29 34.09
CA LYS A 2 -18.65 -41.67 33.29
C LYS A 2 -19.10 -40.52 32.37
N LYS A 3 -18.19 -39.54 32.26
CA LYS A 3 -17.98 -38.53 31.22
C LYS A 3 -18.38 -39.00 29.81
N ASN A 4 -19.20 -38.21 29.12
CA ASN A 4 -19.21 -38.13 27.66
C ASN A 4 -19.11 -36.65 27.25
N THR A 5 -17.88 -36.14 27.18
CA THR A 5 -17.56 -34.86 26.54
C THR A 5 -16.87 -35.23 25.23
N LEU A 6 -17.65 -35.43 24.16
CA LEU A 6 -17.12 -35.73 22.84
C LEU A 6 -17.90 -34.95 21.80
N GLY A 7 -17.16 -34.15 21.03
CA GLY A 7 -17.57 -33.73 19.69
C GLY A 7 -18.14 -32.33 19.60
N LEU A 8 -17.26 -31.34 19.41
CA LEU A 8 -17.25 -30.47 18.22
C LEU A 8 -16.02 -29.56 18.28
N LEU A 9 -14.86 -30.21 18.12
CA LEU A 9 -13.73 -29.64 17.41
C LEU A 9 -14.21 -29.26 16.00
N PHE A 10 -13.60 -28.21 15.44
CA PHE A 10 -13.80 -27.64 14.09
C PHE A 10 -14.88 -26.56 13.95
N LEU A 11 -14.66 -25.42 14.62
CA LEU A 11 -15.10 -24.12 14.09
C LEU A 11 -13.91 -23.18 13.92
N SER A 12 -12.84 -23.69 13.29
CA SER A 12 -11.83 -22.82 12.68
C SER A 12 -12.32 -22.47 11.28
N VAL A 13 -13.44 -21.73 11.19
CA VAL A 13 -13.72 -20.97 9.97
C VAL A 13 -12.62 -19.92 9.93
N LEU A 14 -11.53 -20.25 9.23
CA LEU A 14 -10.56 -19.27 8.78
C LEU A 14 -11.37 -18.24 8.00
N LEU A 15 -11.69 -17.11 8.63
CA LEU A 15 -12.10 -15.90 7.92
C LEU A 15 -10.89 -15.44 7.11
N ALA A 16 -10.58 -16.14 6.01
CA ALA A 16 -9.77 -15.61 4.93
C ALA A 16 -10.63 -14.58 4.17
N ALA A 17 -11.04 -13.53 4.88
CA ALA A 17 -11.57 -12.30 4.33
C ALA A 17 -10.46 -11.24 4.24
N CYS A 18 -9.19 -11.66 4.23
CA CYS A 18 -8.09 -10.79 3.83
C CYS A 18 -8.20 -10.65 2.32
N GLY A 19 -8.71 -9.51 1.84
CA GLY A 19 -8.74 -9.21 0.41
C GLY A 19 -7.36 -9.16 -0.23
N PRO A 20 -7.28 -8.82 -1.53
CA PRO A 20 -6.06 -9.06 -2.30
C PRO A 20 -4.89 -8.36 -1.63
N ASN A 21 -3.78 -9.08 -1.43
CA ASN A 21 -2.48 -8.46 -1.18
C ASN A 21 -1.67 -8.62 -2.46
N LYS A 22 -2.08 -7.90 -3.50
CA LYS A 22 -1.61 -8.14 -4.87
C LYS A 22 -0.71 -7.01 -5.34
N LEU A 23 0.57 -7.32 -5.58
CA LEU A 23 1.49 -6.44 -6.28
C LEU A 23 1.02 -6.27 -7.73
N VAL A 24 0.79 -5.02 -8.13
CA VAL A 24 0.37 -4.66 -9.50
C VAL A 24 1.49 -4.00 -10.28
N SER A 25 2.36 -3.25 -9.61
CA SER A 25 3.51 -2.59 -10.23
C SER A 25 4.67 -2.45 -9.24
N ASP A 26 5.89 -2.50 -9.76
CA ASP A 26 7.14 -2.27 -9.02
C ASP A 26 8.06 -1.38 -9.88
N LEU A 27 8.37 -0.18 -9.39
CA LEU A 27 9.15 0.82 -10.10
C LEU A 27 10.45 1.16 -9.35
N PRO A 28 11.63 0.74 -9.84
CA PRO A 28 12.90 1.06 -9.21
C PRO A 28 13.26 2.55 -9.41
N SER A 29 13.91 3.13 -8.40
CA SER A 29 14.62 4.42 -8.52
C SER A 29 15.79 4.32 -9.52
N PRO A 30 16.28 5.44 -10.08
CA PRO A 30 17.38 5.43 -11.05
C PRO A 30 18.65 4.72 -10.53
N SER A 31 19.06 4.99 -9.29
CA SER A 31 20.17 4.31 -8.60
C SER A 31 19.84 2.91 -8.09
N ARG A 32 18.56 2.50 -8.13
CA ARG A 32 18.04 1.23 -7.59
C ARG A 32 18.26 1.03 -6.09
N GLN A 33 18.51 2.08 -5.32
CA GLN A 33 18.57 2.00 -3.86
C GLN A 33 17.17 1.88 -3.24
N TYR A 34 16.18 2.46 -3.92
CA TYR A 34 14.77 2.43 -3.54
C TYR A 34 13.91 1.90 -4.68
N HIS A 35 12.68 1.51 -4.36
CA HIS A 35 11.65 1.20 -5.33
C HIS A 35 10.27 1.57 -4.80
N VAL A 36 9.30 1.64 -5.70
CA VAL A 36 7.90 1.88 -5.38
C VAL A 36 7.12 0.61 -5.69
N GLU A 37 6.53 0.02 -4.66
CA GLU A 37 5.52 -1.02 -4.86
C GLU A 37 4.13 -0.40 -4.90
N VAL A 38 3.35 -0.78 -5.92
CA VAL A 38 1.93 -0.47 -6.01
C VAL A 38 1.16 -1.75 -5.80
N ARG A 39 0.28 -1.78 -4.79
CA ARG A 39 -0.50 -2.95 -4.42
C ARG A 39 -1.99 -2.65 -4.45
N GLN A 40 -2.75 -3.60 -4.97
CA GLN A 40 -4.20 -3.65 -4.78
C GLN A 40 -4.47 -4.33 -3.45
N CYS A 41 -5.16 -3.61 -2.57
CA CYS A 41 -5.38 -3.94 -1.17
C CYS A 41 -6.87 -3.91 -0.81
N PRO A 42 -7.35 -4.73 0.15
CA PRO A 42 -8.69 -4.54 0.69
C PRO A 42 -8.80 -3.17 1.39
N GLN A 43 -9.97 -2.57 1.34
CA GLN A 43 -10.26 -1.42 2.18
C GLN A 43 -10.58 -1.90 3.61
N SER A 44 -9.84 -1.38 4.59
CA SER A 44 -10.05 -1.75 6.00
C SER A 44 -11.43 -1.31 6.48
N GLY A 45 -12.14 -2.19 7.19
CA GLY A 45 -13.42 -1.88 7.84
C GLY A 45 -14.63 -1.81 6.90
N ALA A 46 -14.49 -2.15 5.62
CA ALA A 46 -15.62 -2.18 4.70
C ALA A 46 -16.49 -3.44 4.89
N ILE A 47 -17.81 -3.26 5.00
CA ILE A 47 -18.79 -4.36 5.13
C ILE A 47 -18.94 -5.10 3.79
N THR A 48 -18.81 -4.38 2.68
CA THR A 48 -18.76 -4.91 1.31
C THR A 48 -17.33 -4.88 0.80
N TRP A 49 -16.92 -5.89 0.04
CA TRP A 49 -15.58 -5.95 -0.57
C TRP A 49 -15.33 -4.70 -1.42
N SER A 50 -14.44 -3.84 -0.93
CA SER A 50 -13.96 -2.67 -1.63
C SER A 50 -12.44 -2.71 -1.59
N GLU A 51 -11.82 -2.23 -2.66
CA GLU A 51 -10.38 -2.31 -2.87
C GLU A 51 -9.82 -0.91 -3.01
N LYS A 52 -8.57 -0.75 -2.61
CA LYS A 52 -7.79 0.48 -2.75
C LYS A 52 -6.44 0.13 -3.35
N ILE A 53 -5.80 1.13 -3.95
CA ILE A 53 -4.39 1.07 -4.27
C ILE A 53 -3.61 1.61 -3.09
N GLN A 54 -2.60 0.86 -2.65
CA GLN A 54 -1.59 1.30 -1.70
C GLN A 54 -0.27 1.43 -2.45
N VAL A 55 0.39 2.57 -2.26
CA VAL A 55 1.72 2.84 -2.80
C VAL A 55 2.70 2.90 -1.65
N SER A 56 3.74 2.08 -1.70
CA SER A 56 4.77 1.99 -0.67
C SER A 56 6.14 2.26 -1.29
N ILE A 57 6.86 3.25 -0.78
CA ILE A 57 8.24 3.54 -1.15
C ILE A 57 9.15 2.79 -0.17
N LEU A 58 10.05 1.99 -0.71
CA LEU A 58 10.79 0.96 0.03
C LEU A 58 12.28 0.99 -0.34
N GLU A 59 13.14 0.52 0.56
CA GLU A 59 14.52 0.18 0.21
C GLU A 59 14.54 -1.06 -0.71
N SER A 60 15.51 -1.10 -1.62
CA SER A 60 15.64 -2.20 -2.57
C SER A 60 15.74 -3.57 -1.88
N GLY A 61 14.93 -4.52 -2.35
CA GLY A 61 14.88 -5.89 -1.81
C GLY A 61 13.95 -6.05 -0.62
N LEU A 62 13.34 -4.96 -0.12
CA LEU A 62 12.23 -5.04 0.82
C LEU A 62 10.89 -5.09 0.08
N SER A 63 9.84 -5.44 0.81
CA SER A 63 8.47 -5.45 0.31
C SER A 63 7.54 -5.05 1.45
N ALA A 64 6.35 -4.55 1.12
CA ALA A 64 5.32 -4.21 2.10
C ALA A 64 4.06 -5.01 1.85
N ASP A 65 3.46 -5.52 2.92
CA ASP A 65 2.10 -6.05 2.85
C ASP A 65 1.08 -4.91 2.83
N CYS A 66 -0.11 -5.21 2.32
CA CYS A 66 -1.24 -4.31 2.48
C CYS A 66 -1.43 -3.90 3.95
N GLN A 67 -1.72 -2.62 4.16
CA GLN A 67 -1.89 -1.97 5.47
C GLN A 67 -0.66 -2.04 6.41
N SER A 68 0.49 -2.50 5.93
CA SER A 68 1.73 -2.55 6.71
C SER A 68 2.71 -1.47 6.25
N ALA A 69 2.91 -0.46 7.09
CA ALA A 69 3.90 0.60 6.87
C ALA A 69 5.26 0.30 7.53
N VAL A 70 5.48 -0.92 8.03
CA VAL A 70 6.69 -1.27 8.82
C VAL A 70 7.98 -1.03 8.05
N ASN A 71 8.01 -1.45 6.78
CA ASN A 71 9.18 -1.31 5.91
C ASN A 71 9.14 -0.02 5.07
N ALA A 72 7.96 0.62 4.95
CA ALA A 72 7.76 1.74 4.05
C ALA A 72 8.45 3.01 4.59
N LEU A 73 9.26 3.64 3.74
CA LEU A 73 9.83 4.96 4.00
C LEU A 73 8.76 6.05 3.88
N ALA A 74 7.86 5.88 2.90
CA ALA A 74 6.64 6.64 2.76
C ALA A 74 5.57 5.72 2.18
N GLN A 75 4.31 5.96 2.54
CA GLN A 75 3.18 5.20 2.05
C GLN A 75 1.97 6.10 1.87
N PHE A 76 1.18 5.86 0.83
CA PHE A 76 -0.12 6.49 0.68
C PHE A 76 -1.13 5.57 0.01
N ASP A 77 -2.40 5.85 0.27
CA ASP A 77 -3.51 5.11 -0.31
C ASP A 77 -4.28 5.98 -1.30
N THR A 78 -4.89 5.33 -2.29
CA THR A 78 -5.82 5.96 -3.22
C THR A 78 -6.91 4.98 -3.64
N SER A 79 -8.13 5.47 -3.83
CA SER A 79 -9.24 4.67 -4.37
C SER A 79 -9.25 4.59 -5.89
N VAL A 80 -8.31 5.27 -6.55
CA VAL A 80 -8.23 5.35 -8.01
C VAL A 80 -7.53 4.11 -8.56
N PRO A 81 -7.87 3.65 -9.78
CA PRO A 81 -7.16 2.55 -10.42
C PRO A 81 -5.68 2.88 -10.64
N GLU A 82 -4.81 1.88 -10.52
CA GLU A 82 -3.36 2.04 -10.73
C GLU A 82 -3.03 2.65 -12.10
N SER A 83 -3.78 2.30 -13.14
CA SER A 83 -3.59 2.81 -14.50
C SER A 83 -3.81 4.32 -14.67
N GLN A 84 -4.48 4.96 -13.71
CA GLN A 84 -4.71 6.41 -13.69
C GLN A 84 -3.72 7.13 -12.77
N LEU A 85 -3.02 6.38 -11.91
CA LEU A 85 -2.04 6.93 -11.00
C LEU A 85 -0.72 7.18 -11.73
N GLN A 86 -0.28 8.43 -11.75
CA GLN A 86 1.00 8.80 -12.34
C GLN A 86 2.08 8.68 -11.27
N LEU A 87 3.08 7.84 -11.52
CA LEU A 87 4.26 7.67 -10.67
C LEU A 87 5.52 7.88 -11.50
N GLU A 88 6.44 8.68 -10.97
CA GLU A 88 7.71 8.97 -11.65
C GLU A 88 8.79 9.36 -10.65
N TRP A 89 9.94 8.69 -10.72
CA TRP A 89 11.14 9.15 -10.03
C TRP A 89 11.68 10.39 -10.74
N VAL A 90 11.69 11.53 -10.04
CA VAL A 90 12.27 12.80 -10.50
C VAL A 90 13.77 12.83 -10.21
N SER A 91 14.19 12.13 -9.15
CA SER A 91 15.59 11.88 -8.80
C SER A 91 15.70 10.53 -8.09
N ASP A 92 16.88 10.21 -7.55
CA ASP A 92 17.08 8.99 -6.75
C ASP A 92 16.22 8.94 -5.48
N THR A 93 15.86 10.09 -4.93
CA THR A 93 15.15 10.20 -3.65
C THR A 93 13.84 10.98 -3.74
N GLU A 94 13.50 11.55 -4.90
CA GLU A 94 12.26 12.27 -5.11
C GLU A 94 11.32 11.50 -6.04
N LEU A 95 10.17 11.11 -5.50
CA LEU A 95 9.08 10.49 -6.26
C LEU A 95 7.98 11.51 -6.49
N ARG A 96 7.61 11.75 -7.74
CA ARG A 96 6.38 12.44 -8.10
C ARG A 96 5.23 11.44 -8.18
N ALA A 97 4.13 11.76 -7.50
CA ALA A 97 2.89 11.00 -7.55
C ALA A 97 1.73 11.94 -7.90
N TRP A 98 0.85 11.56 -8.82
CA TRP A 98 -0.29 12.40 -9.18
C TRP A 98 -1.52 11.64 -9.64
N HIS A 99 -2.66 12.19 -9.26
CA HIS A 99 -3.97 11.91 -9.81
C HIS A 99 -4.82 13.19 -9.70
N PRO A 100 -5.76 13.47 -10.62
CA PRO A 100 -6.65 14.65 -10.53
C PRO A 100 -7.42 14.78 -9.21
N ASP A 101 -7.71 13.68 -8.53
CA ASP A 101 -8.40 13.66 -7.23
C ASP A 101 -7.51 14.00 -6.03
N PHE A 102 -6.18 14.10 -6.23
CA PHE A 102 -5.28 14.50 -5.14
C PHE A 102 -5.42 15.99 -4.87
N ASN A 103 -5.34 16.36 -3.59
CA ASN A 103 -5.24 17.77 -3.26
C ASN A 103 -3.85 18.30 -3.65
N PRO A 104 -3.72 19.38 -4.42
CA PRO A 104 -2.41 19.90 -4.83
C PRO A 104 -1.50 20.33 -3.66
N GLY A 105 -2.07 20.67 -2.50
CA GLY A 105 -1.32 21.15 -1.34
C GLY A 105 -0.83 20.04 -0.40
N TYR A 106 -1.48 18.87 -0.38
CA TYR A 106 -1.18 17.82 0.60
C TYR A 106 -1.35 16.37 0.09
N GLY A 107 -1.72 16.17 -1.17
CA GLY A 107 -1.81 14.85 -1.80
C GLY A 107 -3.10 14.08 -1.49
N PRO A 108 -3.04 12.73 -1.41
CA PRO A 108 -4.19 11.90 -1.09
C PRO A 108 -4.63 12.05 0.38
N ALA A 109 -5.81 11.53 0.71
CA ALA A 109 -6.38 11.64 2.05
C ALA A 109 -5.61 10.85 3.13
N ALA A 110 -4.89 9.80 2.74
CA ALA A 110 -4.09 8.98 3.64
C ALA A 110 -2.66 8.91 3.12
N VAL A 111 -1.74 9.55 3.85
CA VAL A 111 -0.30 9.50 3.63
C VAL A 111 0.43 9.39 4.95
N THR A 112 1.47 8.58 4.97
CA THR A 112 2.33 8.34 6.12
C THR A 112 3.78 8.48 5.67
N TYR A 113 4.58 9.16 6.49
CA TYR A 113 6.02 9.32 6.29
C TYR A 113 6.76 8.77 7.50
N LYS A 114 7.84 8.03 7.26
CA LYS A 114 8.81 7.70 8.30
C LYS A 114 9.62 8.98 8.62
N HIS A 115 9.86 9.24 9.90
CA HIS A 115 10.41 10.52 10.37
C HIS A 115 11.74 10.90 9.69
N ASP A 116 12.63 9.92 9.53
CA ASP A 116 13.97 10.10 8.95
C ASP A 116 14.07 9.47 7.54
N ALA A 117 12.96 9.44 6.79
CA ALA A 117 12.97 8.91 5.44
C ALA A 117 13.88 9.76 4.53
N PRO A 118 14.88 9.16 3.85
CA PRO A 118 15.74 9.89 2.92
C PRO A 118 15.02 10.22 1.59
N VAL A 119 13.75 9.85 1.46
CA VAL A 119 12.93 10.00 0.25
C VAL A 119 11.82 11.03 0.47
N LYS A 120 11.47 11.75 -0.59
CA LYS A 120 10.41 12.76 -0.61
C LYS A 120 9.38 12.41 -1.67
N VAL A 121 8.11 12.47 -1.29
CA VAL A 121 6.98 12.30 -2.22
C VAL A 121 6.41 13.69 -2.56
N ILE A 122 6.34 13.99 -3.84
CA ILE A 122 5.83 15.26 -4.39
C ILE A 122 4.49 14.97 -5.06
N PHE A 123 3.41 15.56 -4.55
CA PHE A 123 2.08 15.41 -5.14
C PHE A 123 1.78 16.52 -6.14
N SER A 124 2.10 16.30 -7.41
CA SER A 124 1.92 17.30 -8.47
C SER A 124 1.81 16.68 -9.86
N PRO A 125 1.04 17.25 -10.79
CA PRO A 125 0.96 16.77 -12.17
C PRO A 125 2.33 16.78 -12.84
N LYS A 126 2.50 15.94 -13.87
CA LYS A 126 3.62 16.09 -14.79
C LYS A 126 3.54 17.45 -15.47
N SER A 127 4.68 18.11 -15.59
CA SER A 127 4.84 19.41 -16.25
C SER A 127 4.99 19.23 -17.76
#